data_AF-A0A8X6RT92-F1
#
_entry.id   AF-A0A8X6RT92-F1
#
_cell.length_a   1.000
_cell.length_b   1.000
_cell.length_c   1.000
_cell.angle_alpha   90.00
_cell.angle_beta   90.00
_cell.angle_gamma   90.00
#
_symmetry.space_group_name_H-M   'P 1'
#
loop_
_entity.id
_entity.type
_entity.pdbx_description
1 polymer ?
#
loop_
_entity_poly.entity_id
_entity_poly.type
_entity_poly.pdbx_seq_one_letter_code
_entity_poly.pdbx_strand_id
1 'polypeptide(L)'
;MSMMSQRSHLTDSEAWRVVGRLEGCQIQAEVDQAVGVSQSKISRIWNRFLELGSAGRRPGQGLRQATTPNEDRYLVLTARRYRNMNATLLQQRLRSATGTTV
;
A
#
# COMPACT_ATOMS: atom_id res chain seq x y z
N MET A 1 23.82 22.57 1.66
CA MET A 1 22.62 21.75 1.92
C MET A 1 22.05 21.26 0.60
N SER A 2 22.16 19.96 0.29
CA SER A 2 21.44 19.33 -0.83
C SER A 2 20.87 18.00 -0.34
N MET A 3 19.55 17.95 -0.11
CA MET A 3 18.81 16.70 0.17
C MET A 3 18.15 16.23 -1.12
N MET A 4 18.92 15.55 -1.97
CA MET A 4 18.34 14.67 -2.98
C MET A 4 18.01 13.34 -2.29
N SER A 5 16.79 13.22 -1.77
CA SER A 5 16.29 11.96 -1.22
C SER A 5 15.99 11.01 -2.38
N GLN A 6 17.02 10.32 -2.86
CA GLN A 6 16.87 9.20 -3.77
C GLN A 6 16.08 8.12 -3.01
N ARG A 7 14.88 7.78 -3.49
CA ARG A 7 14.06 6.70 -2.93
C ARG A 7 14.70 5.36 -3.31
N SER A 8 15.83 5.03 -2.70
CA SER A 8 16.39 3.69 -2.78
C SER A 8 15.45 2.72 -2.07
N HIS A 9 14.97 1.73 -2.83
CA HIS A 9 14.12 0.65 -2.34
C HIS A 9 14.99 -0.33 -1.55
N LEU A 10 14.83 -0.33 -0.22
CA LEU A 10 15.45 -1.33 0.63
C LEU A 10 14.76 -2.67 0.35
N THR A 11 15.55 -3.72 0.14
CA THR A 11 15.06 -5.08 -0.06
C THR A 11 14.53 -5.66 1.25
N ASP A 12 13.65 -6.66 1.18
CA ASP A 12 13.11 -7.29 2.39
C ASP A 12 14.21 -7.98 3.22
N SER A 13 15.26 -8.51 2.57
CA SER A 13 16.41 -9.11 3.26
C SER A 13 17.20 -8.09 4.09
N GLU A 14 17.43 -6.89 3.56
CA GLU A 14 18.06 -5.79 4.29
C GLU A 14 17.17 -5.32 5.46
N ALA A 15 15.85 -5.29 5.29
CA ALA A 15 14.92 -4.95 6.37
C ALA A 15 14.97 -5.99 7.52
N TRP A 16 15.01 -7.29 7.20
CA TRP A 16 15.19 -8.34 8.20
C TRP A 16 16.56 -8.28 8.89
N ARG A 17 17.62 -7.89 8.16
CA ARG A 17 18.95 -7.66 8.76
C ARG A 17 18.95 -6.51 9.76
N VAL A 18 18.18 -5.44 9.51
CA VAL A 18 17.99 -4.35 10.46
C VAL A 18 17.26 -4.83 11.71
N VAL A 19 16.16 -5.60 11.54
CA VAL A 19 15.40 -6.13 12.68
C VAL A 19 16.24 -7.05 13.56
N GLY A 20 16.94 -8.03 12.99
CA GLY A 20 17.76 -8.96 13.78
C GLY A 20 18.87 -8.28 14.60
N ARG A 21 19.38 -7.14 14.11
CA ARG A 21 20.36 -6.32 14.87
C ARG A 21 19.73 -5.54 16.00
N LEU A 22 18.54 -4.99 15.77
CA LEU A 22 17.79 -4.27 16.80
C LEU A 22 17.27 -5.20 17.90
N GLU A 23 16.89 -6.43 17.56
CA GLU A 23 16.57 -7.49 18.54
C GLU A 23 17.79 -7.88 19.38
N GLY A 24 18.99 -7.87 18.78
CA GLY A 24 20.27 -8.04 19.48
C GLY A 24 20.72 -6.84 20.31
N CYS A 25 19.82 -5.90 20.62
CA CYS A 25 20.08 -4.69 21.41
C CYS A 25 21.15 -3.74 20.82
N GLN A 26 21.44 -3.80 19.51
CA GLN A 26 22.34 -2.83 18.88
C GLN A 26 21.69 -1.45 18.78
N ILE A 27 22.48 -0.40 19.00
CA ILE A 27 22.00 0.98 18.85
C ILE A 27 21.82 1.33 17.37
N GLN A 28 20.84 2.19 17.06
CA GLN A 28 20.52 2.54 15.67
C GLN A 28 21.69 3.16 14.90
N ALA A 29 22.65 3.79 15.59
CA ALA A 29 23.87 4.33 14.98
C ALA A 29 24.79 3.24 14.43
N GLU A 30 24.95 2.12 15.14
CA GLU A 30 25.74 0.98 14.68
C GLU A 30 25.04 0.25 13.53
N VAL A 31 23.72 0.15 13.59
CA VAL A 31 22.91 -0.47 12.53
C VAL A 31 22.98 0.35 11.24
N ASP A 32 22.98 1.68 11.34
CA ASP A 32 23.14 2.58 10.20
C ASP A 32 24.51 2.43 9.55
N GLN A 33 25.59 2.41 10.34
CA GLN A 33 26.93 2.15 9.79
C GLN A 33 27.05 0.77 9.13
N ALA A 34 26.40 -0.25 9.69
CA ALA A 34 26.47 -1.61 9.19
C ALA A 34 25.64 -1.87 7.93
N VAL A 35 24.56 -1.11 7.72
CA VAL A 35 23.60 -1.32 6.62
C VAL A 35 23.58 -0.15 5.62
N GLY A 36 24.13 1.01 5.97
CA GLY A 36 24.16 2.22 5.13
C GLY A 36 22.77 2.86 4.97
N VAL A 37 21.94 2.81 6.01
CA VAL A 37 20.51 3.18 5.94
C VAL A 37 20.18 4.24 6.98
N SER A 38 19.70 5.39 6.51
CA SER A 38 19.28 6.52 7.36
C SER A 38 18.47 6.10 8.58
N GLN A 39 18.72 6.72 9.73
CA GLN A 39 18.01 6.54 11.01
C GLN A 39 16.47 6.50 10.86
N SER A 40 15.88 7.38 10.04
CA SER A 40 14.42 7.41 9.82
C SER A 40 13.87 6.17 9.10
N LYS A 41 14.67 5.50 8.27
CA LYS A 41 14.30 4.22 7.64
C LYS A 41 14.38 3.08 8.66
N ILE A 42 15.41 3.07 9.52
CA ILE A 42 15.56 2.10 10.61
C ILE A 42 14.37 2.15 11.56
N SER A 43 14.02 3.35 12.06
CA SER A 43 12.85 3.55 12.93
C SER A 43 11.54 3.08 12.27
N ARG A 44 11.35 3.36 10.97
CA ARG A 44 10.16 2.89 10.24
C ARG A 44 10.10 1.37 10.09
N ILE A 45 11.23 0.69 9.93
CA ILE A 45 11.29 -0.78 9.85
C ILE A 45 11.00 -1.38 11.22
N TRP A 46 11.59 -0.83 12.28
CA TRP A 46 11.38 -1.28 13.65
C TRP A 46 9.92 -1.15 14.09
N ASN A 47 9.31 0.03 13.89
CA ASN A 47 7.90 0.24 14.22
C ASN A 47 7.00 -0.70 13.42
N ARG A 48 7.31 -0.94 12.14
CA ARG A 48 6.55 -1.89 11.31
C ARG A 48 6.63 -3.32 11.85
N PHE A 49 7.82 -3.75 12.27
CA PHE A 49 8.01 -5.06 12.86
C PHE A 49 7.21 -5.20 14.16
N LEU A 50 7.22 -4.18 15.03
CA LEU A 50 6.43 -4.18 16.26
C LEU A 50 4.91 -4.20 15.98
N GLU A 51 4.44 -3.48 14.97
CA GLU A 51 3.00 -3.40 14.64
C GLU A 51 2.45 -4.66 13.95
N LEU A 52 3.26 -5.38 13.16
CA LEU A 52 2.77 -6.43 12.24
C LEU A 52 3.48 -7.78 12.39
N GLY A 53 4.58 -7.84 13.14
CA GLY A 53 5.48 -8.98 13.16
C GLY A 53 6.27 -9.17 11.86
N SER A 54 6.34 -8.15 11.00
CA SER A 54 7.05 -8.23 9.71
C SER A 54 7.89 -7.00 9.42
N ALA A 55 9.16 -7.22 9.09
CA ALA A 55 10.09 -6.18 8.65
C ALA A 55 9.86 -5.79 7.17
N GLY A 56 9.31 -6.73 6.39
CA GLY A 56 9.17 -6.61 4.95
C GLY A 56 8.21 -5.51 4.51
N ARG A 57 8.19 -5.24 3.21
CA ARG A 57 7.17 -4.37 2.63
C ARG A 57 5.80 -5.03 2.82
N ARG A 58 4.83 -4.28 3.34
CA ARG A 58 3.42 -4.71 3.23
C ARG A 58 3.14 -4.92 1.74
N PRO A 59 2.65 -6.09 1.31
CA PRO A 59 2.02 -6.18 0.00
C PRO A 59 0.98 -5.06 -0.04
N GLY A 60 0.96 -4.31 -1.15
CA GLY A 60 -0.07 -3.30 -1.31
C GLY A 60 -1.40 -4.01 -1.20
N GLN A 61 -2.11 -3.80 -0.09
CA GLN A 61 -3.51 -4.16 -0.02
C GLN A 61 -4.17 -3.21 -1.01
N GLY A 62 -4.33 -3.66 -2.25
CA GLY A 62 -5.25 -3.01 -3.16
C GLY A 62 -6.59 -2.92 -2.44
N LEU A 63 -7.34 -1.84 -2.66
CA LEU A 63 -8.72 -1.83 -2.23
C LEU A 63 -9.38 -3.13 -2.73
N ARG A 64 -10.12 -3.82 -1.87
CA ARG A 64 -11.07 -4.83 -2.33
C ARG A 64 -12.00 -4.13 -3.31
N GLN A 65 -11.80 -4.37 -4.60
CA GLN A 65 -12.58 -3.73 -5.65
C GLN A 65 -13.97 -4.37 -5.63
N ALA A 66 -14.96 -3.61 -5.18
CA ALA A 66 -16.36 -4.03 -5.19
C ALA A 66 -16.92 -4.14 -6.61
N THR A 67 -16.32 -3.43 -7.56
CA THR A 67 -16.65 -3.42 -8.98
C THR A 67 -15.43 -3.83 -9.80
N THR A 68 -15.66 -4.58 -10.88
CA THR A 68 -14.63 -4.87 -11.87
C THR A 68 -14.33 -3.63 -12.73
N PRO A 69 -13.17 -3.55 -13.40
CA PRO A 69 -12.85 -2.41 -14.27
C PRO A 69 -13.87 -2.17 -15.40
N ASN A 70 -14.57 -3.22 -15.85
CA ASN A 70 -15.62 -3.08 -16.87
C ASN A 70 -16.92 -2.53 -16.29
N GLU A 71 -17.29 -2.95 -15.09
CA GLU A 71 -18.45 -2.40 -14.36
C GLU A 71 -18.22 -0.93 -14.02
N ASP A 72 -17.02 -0.56 -13.60
CA ASP A 72 -16.64 0.83 -13.34
C ASP A 72 -16.75 1.71 -14.62
N ARG A 73 -16.24 1.21 -15.76
CA ARG A 73 -16.40 1.89 -17.06
C ARG A 73 -17.87 2.05 -17.43
N TYR A 74 -18.69 1.02 -17.24
CA TYR A 74 -20.12 1.08 -17.51
C TYR A 74 -20.82 2.12 -16.64
N LEU A 75 -20.49 2.18 -15.34
CA LEU A 75 -21.04 3.16 -14.40
C LEU A 75 -20.67 4.58 -14.82
N VAL A 76 -19.39 4.84 -15.13
CA VAL A 76 -18.92 6.16 -15.57
C VAL A 76 -19.64 6.61 -16.85
N LEU A 77 -19.75 5.74 -17.85
CA LEU A 77 -20.41 6.08 -19.12
C LEU A 77 -21.91 6.31 -18.93
N THR A 78 -22.57 5.49 -18.13
CA THR A 78 -24.01 5.59 -17.88
C THR A 78 -24.34 6.84 -17.07
N ALA A 79 -23.55 7.15 -16.03
CA ALA A 79 -23.71 8.37 -15.23
C ALA A 79 -23.47 9.64 -16.06
N ARG A 80 -22.50 9.60 -17.00
CA ARG A 80 -22.28 10.72 -17.94
C ARG A 80 -23.44 10.93 -18.90
N ARG A 81 -24.04 9.84 -19.39
CA ARG A 81 -25.18 9.88 -20.32
C ARG A 81 -26.48 10.32 -19.65
N TYR A 82 -26.70 9.87 -18.42
CA TYR A 82 -27.90 10.17 -17.64
C TYR A 82 -27.51 10.89 -16.35
N ARG A 83 -27.13 12.16 -16.45
CA ARG A 83 -26.62 12.97 -15.33
C ARG A 83 -27.59 13.09 -14.15
N ASN A 84 -28.88 12.92 -14.40
CA ASN A 84 -29.97 13.04 -13.45
C ASN A 84 -30.28 11.70 -12.75
N MET A 85 -29.59 10.62 -13.11
CA MET A 85 -29.84 9.28 -12.58
C MET A 85 -29.20 9.12 -11.19
N ASN A 86 -29.98 8.61 -10.24
CA ASN A 86 -29.49 8.35 -8.89
C ASN A 86 -28.66 7.04 -8.83
N ALA A 87 -27.91 6.87 -7.74
CA ALA A 87 -27.03 5.72 -7.54
C ALA A 87 -27.79 4.38 -7.53
N THR A 88 -29.01 4.34 -6.98
CA THR A 88 -29.85 3.14 -6.92
C THR A 88 -30.26 2.66 -8.33
N LEU A 89 -30.66 3.59 -9.20
CA LEU A 89 -30.99 3.28 -10.59
C LEU A 89 -29.76 2.84 -11.39
N LEU A 90 -28.59 3.43 -11.13
CA LEU A 90 -27.33 2.98 -11.72
C LEU A 90 -26.96 1.57 -11.26
N GLN A 91 -27.11 1.25 -9.97
CA GLN A 91 -26.88 -0.09 -9.44
C GLN A 91 -27.86 -1.11 -10.05
N GLN A 92 -29.15 -0.78 -10.15
CA GLN A 92 -30.14 -1.65 -10.79
C GLN A 92 -29.79 -1.89 -12.26
N ARG A 93 -29.40 -0.86 -13.01
CA ARG A 93 -28.96 -0.99 -14.40
C ARG A 93 -27.70 -1.81 -14.56
N LEU A 94 -26.75 -1.70 -13.62
CA LEU A 94 -25.55 -2.53 -13.60
C LEU A 94 -25.92 -4.00 -13.39
N ARG A 95 -26.77 -4.27 -12.40
CA ARG A 95 -27.30 -5.63 -12.10
C ARG A 95 -28.01 -6.23 -13.31
N SER A 96 -28.85 -5.46 -14.01
CA SER A 96 -29.56 -5.94 -15.21
C SER A 96 -28.63 -6.18 -16.40
N ALA A 97 -27.54 -5.41 -16.55
CA ALA A 97 -26.62 -5.54 -17.68
C ALA A 97 -25.60 -6.69 -17.48
N THR A 98 -25.15 -6.90 -16.25
CA THR A 98 -24.05 -7.83 -15.94
C THR A 98 -24.54 -9.11 -15.23
N GLY A 99 -25.74 -9.11 -14.64
CA GLY A 99 -26.24 -10.22 -13.83
C GLY A 99 -25.56 -10.37 -12.47
N THR A 100 -24.73 -9.40 -12.06
CA THR A 100 -23.95 -9.44 -10.82
C THR A 100 -24.66 -8.68 -9.68
N THR A 101 -24.76 -9.30 -8.51
CA THR A 101 -25.23 -8.64 -7.29
C THR A 101 -24.04 -7.99 -6.58
N VAL A 102 -23.74 -6.74 -6.94
CA VAL A 102 -22.85 -5.85 -6.16
C VAL A 102 -23.62 -5.25 -4.99
#